data_AF-A0A9E5EJE2-F1
#
_entry.id   AF-A0A9E5EJE2-F1
#
_cell.length_a   1.000
_cell.length_b   1.000
_cell.length_c   1.000
_cell.angle_alpha   90.00
_cell.angle_beta   90.00
_cell.angle_gamma   90.00
#
_symmetry.space_group_name_H-M   'P 1'
#
loop_
_entity.id
_entity.type
_entity.pdbx_description
1 polymer ?
#
loop_
_entity_poly.entity_id
_entity_poly.type
_entity_poly.pdbx_seq_one_letter_code
_entity_poly.pdbx_strand_id
1 'polypeptide(L)'
;MAYLAFSNFKPTKGSVPFRHFDQLSSIVWRARNLLEKRTDEQVESMVSVIDDMIEDYFRNAKEEEIERLKSEGKYDCLEGDEDGNFHDIKSDAEGDLDYPTAENTREVDALEMIVGTWSNIFGDETPEPLDHEYFAALALSKIGEIINSLEYTYDYKTRQFEKRDPKQSVESYTYRRAAEKAIEAMEAVVIAENKRETDRLESRYKRLLDEAKEHASVALRKHIDEQVQAAIEDFKNRQKEEARNNGRLAHKDLESHKSLVLEDWEKDPSAHRSADRAAGFYVDWLKEVHGVQKDYQPRTVSKWIREHARAKGIRLR
;
A
#
# COMPACT_ATOMS: atom_id res chain seq x y z
N MET A 1 16.83 -9.39 12.04
CA MET A 1 17.33 -8.00 12.11
C MET A 1 16.17 -7.15 12.57
N ALA A 2 16.41 -6.10 13.38
CA ALA A 2 15.33 -5.23 13.83
C ALA A 2 14.68 -4.53 12.62
N TYR A 3 13.36 -4.63 12.47
CA TYR A 3 12.63 -3.96 11.41
C TYR A 3 12.80 -2.44 11.53
N LEU A 4 13.22 -1.78 10.44
CA LEU A 4 13.71 -0.39 10.50
C LEU A 4 12.67 0.57 11.07
N ALA A 5 11.38 0.38 10.77
CA ALA A 5 10.32 1.22 11.31
C ALA A 5 10.26 1.23 12.85
N PHE A 6 10.66 0.14 13.52
CA PHE A 6 10.62 0.01 14.98
C PHE A 6 11.97 0.31 15.66
N SER A 7 12.96 0.80 14.92
CA SER A 7 14.29 1.13 15.48
C SER A 7 14.22 2.18 16.60
N ASN A 8 13.34 3.17 16.48
CA ASN A 8 13.17 4.24 17.48
C ASN A 8 11.75 4.32 18.06
N PHE A 9 10.93 3.28 17.82
CA PHE A 9 9.54 3.23 18.25
C PHE A 9 9.20 1.83 18.73
N LYS A 10 8.59 1.73 19.92
CA LYS A 10 8.12 0.45 20.46
C LYS A 10 6.62 0.26 20.15
N PRO A 11 6.25 -0.78 19.39
CA PRO A 11 4.88 -0.94 18.92
C PRO A 11 3.89 -1.15 20.08
N THR A 12 4.24 -1.89 21.13
CA THR A 12 3.29 -2.20 22.23
C THR A 12 3.28 -1.17 23.36
N LYS A 13 4.31 -0.31 23.47
CA LYS A 13 4.47 0.60 24.63
C LYS A 13 5.23 1.88 24.31
N GLY A 14 5.16 2.86 25.22
CA GLY A 14 5.86 4.14 25.10
C GLY A 14 5.04 5.22 24.42
N SER A 15 5.46 6.47 24.58
CA SER A 15 4.77 7.64 24.02
C SER A 15 5.24 7.95 22.60
N VAL A 16 4.38 8.66 21.86
CA VAL A 16 4.70 9.21 20.55
C VAL A 16 4.88 10.73 20.69
N PRO A 17 5.84 11.36 20.00
CA PRO A 17 5.97 12.81 19.98
C PRO A 17 4.70 13.46 19.41
N PHE A 18 4.10 14.39 20.15
CA PHE A 18 2.92 15.15 19.71
C PHE A 18 3.27 16.38 18.87
N ARG A 19 4.55 16.80 18.85
CA ARG A 19 4.96 18.09 18.27
C ARG A 19 4.68 18.30 16.78
N HIS A 20 4.50 17.21 16.03
CA HIS A 20 4.30 17.26 14.57
C HIS A 20 2.85 17.02 14.19
N PHE A 21 2.26 15.97 14.76
CA PHE A 21 0.90 15.52 14.47
C PHE A 21 0.28 14.99 15.77
N ASP A 22 -0.68 15.72 16.33
CA ASP A 22 -1.32 15.37 17.61
C ASP A 22 -2.07 14.02 17.54
N GLN A 23 -2.59 13.70 16.35
CA GLN A 23 -3.43 12.54 16.07
C GLN A 23 -2.67 11.20 16.18
N LEU A 24 -1.34 11.20 16.07
CA LEU A 24 -0.55 9.95 16.11
C LEU A 24 -0.76 9.19 17.42
N SER A 25 -0.91 9.92 18.53
CA SER A 25 -1.16 9.33 19.85
C SER A 25 -2.46 8.51 19.89
N SER A 26 -3.51 9.01 19.23
CA SER A 26 -4.80 8.33 19.12
C SER A 26 -4.70 7.09 18.22
N ILE A 27 -4.04 7.21 17.06
CA ILE A 27 -3.84 6.08 16.14
C ILE A 27 -3.08 4.94 16.84
N VAL A 28 -1.97 5.27 17.53
CA VAL A 28 -1.18 4.28 18.27
C VAL A 28 -1.99 3.62 19.38
N TRP A 29 -2.78 4.38 20.14
CA TRP A 29 -3.61 3.81 21.19
C TRP A 29 -4.64 2.81 20.62
N ARG A 30 -5.30 3.17 19.52
CA ARG A 30 -6.28 2.31 18.83
C ARG A 30 -5.63 1.03 18.32
N ALA A 31 -4.50 1.14 17.62
CA ALA A 31 -3.77 -0.02 17.09
C ALA A 31 -3.26 -0.94 18.20
N ARG A 32 -2.72 -0.38 19.31
CA ARG A 32 -2.29 -1.17 20.47
C ARG A 32 -3.42 -1.91 21.17
N ASN A 33 -4.63 -1.35 21.21
CA ASN A 33 -5.81 -2.03 21.76
C ASN A 33 -6.18 -3.26 20.92
N LEU A 34 -6.05 -3.17 19.60
CA LEU A 34 -6.27 -4.31 18.70
C LEU A 34 -5.20 -5.39 18.88
N LEU A 35 -3.98 -5.00 19.27
CA LEU A 35 -2.82 -5.87 19.45
C LEU A 35 -2.52 -6.18 20.93
N GLU A 36 -3.50 -6.08 21.83
CA GLU A 36 -3.28 -6.14 23.29
C GLU A 36 -2.60 -7.44 23.78
N LYS A 37 -2.71 -8.52 22.99
CA LYS A 37 -2.15 -9.85 23.27
C LYS A 37 -0.80 -10.10 22.60
N ARG A 38 -0.31 -9.15 21.80
CA ARG A 38 0.92 -9.31 21.00
C ARG A 38 2.12 -8.65 21.69
N THR A 39 3.30 -9.25 21.51
CA THR A 39 4.58 -8.68 21.96
C THR A 39 5.17 -7.74 20.91
N ASP A 40 6.20 -6.97 21.29
CA ASP A 40 6.91 -6.11 20.35
C ASP A 40 7.50 -6.94 19.18
N GLU A 41 8.09 -8.10 19.49
CA GLU A 41 8.69 -9.02 18.53
C GLU A 41 7.63 -9.65 17.60
N GLN A 42 6.45 -9.99 18.12
CA GLN A 42 5.37 -10.52 17.30
C GLN A 42 4.86 -9.47 16.31
N VAL A 43 4.64 -8.24 16.77
CA VAL A 43 4.24 -7.14 15.87
C VAL A 43 5.31 -6.88 14.81
N GLU A 44 6.58 -6.96 15.18
CA GLU A 44 7.70 -6.84 14.25
C GLU A 44 7.71 -7.94 13.17
N SER A 45 7.53 -9.21 13.58
CA SER A 45 7.40 -10.32 12.63
C SER A 45 6.20 -10.15 11.71
N MET A 46 5.06 -9.69 12.23
CA MET A 46 3.87 -9.44 11.42
C MET A 46 4.14 -8.39 10.34
N VAL A 47 4.81 -7.29 10.67
CA VAL A 47 5.14 -6.25 9.67
C VAL A 47 6.12 -6.78 8.62
N SER A 48 7.13 -7.57 9.03
CA SER A 48 8.01 -8.21 8.06
C SER A 48 7.25 -9.10 7.08
N VAL A 49 6.27 -9.87 7.57
CA VAL A 49 5.45 -10.70 6.69
C VAL A 49 4.49 -9.88 5.84
N ILE A 50 3.96 -8.76 6.34
CA ILE A 50 3.13 -7.86 5.52
C ILE A 50 3.92 -7.35 4.31
N ASP A 51 5.17 -6.95 4.50
CA ASP A 51 6.04 -6.53 3.39
C ASP A 51 6.24 -7.65 2.38
N ASP A 52 6.61 -8.86 2.84
CA ASP A 52 6.82 -10.03 1.98
C ASP A 52 5.53 -10.38 1.20
N MET A 53 4.38 -10.34 1.86
CA MET A 53 3.06 -10.60 1.25
C MET A 53 2.76 -9.58 0.15
N ILE A 54 2.99 -8.28 0.41
CA ILE A 54 2.73 -7.20 -0.56
C ILE A 54 3.70 -7.30 -1.74
N GLU A 55 4.97 -7.62 -1.50
CA GLU A 55 5.95 -7.84 -2.57
C GLU A 55 5.57 -9.02 -3.46
N ASP A 56 5.15 -10.14 -2.87
CA ASP A 56 4.69 -11.32 -3.60
C ASP A 56 3.38 -11.04 -4.37
N TYR A 57 2.47 -10.23 -3.81
CA TYR A 57 1.27 -9.78 -4.52
C TYR A 57 1.60 -9.03 -5.80
N PHE A 58 2.51 -8.04 -5.74
CA PHE A 58 2.90 -7.29 -6.92
C PHE A 58 3.69 -8.14 -7.92
N ARG A 59 4.52 -9.08 -7.45
CA ARG A 59 5.22 -10.03 -8.31
C ARG A 59 4.23 -10.91 -9.08
N ASN A 60 3.27 -11.50 -8.39
CA ASN A 60 2.24 -12.34 -9.00
C ASN A 60 1.38 -11.54 -9.98
N ALA A 61 0.98 -10.32 -9.63
CA ALA A 61 0.24 -9.44 -10.53
C ALA A 61 1.02 -9.13 -11.82
N LYS A 62 2.34 -8.96 -11.72
CA LYS A 62 3.22 -8.76 -12.87
C LYS A 62 3.35 -10.01 -13.73
N GLU A 63 3.50 -11.18 -13.11
CA GLU A 63 3.54 -12.46 -13.83
C GLU A 63 2.23 -12.74 -14.58
N GLU A 64 1.07 -12.50 -13.93
CA GLU A 64 -0.25 -12.60 -14.56
C GLU A 64 -0.38 -11.63 -15.76
N GLU A 65 0.14 -10.41 -15.62
CA GLU A 65 0.13 -9.42 -16.70
C GLU A 65 1.02 -9.85 -17.87
N ILE A 66 2.21 -10.38 -17.60
CA ILE A 66 3.11 -10.92 -18.63
C ILE A 66 2.41 -12.06 -19.39
N GLU A 67 1.75 -12.99 -18.70
CA GLU A 67 1.00 -14.07 -19.34
C GLU A 67 -0.19 -13.55 -20.15
N ARG A 68 -0.89 -12.52 -19.68
CA ARG A 68 -1.94 -11.84 -20.45
C ARG A 68 -1.38 -11.27 -21.76
N LEU A 69 -0.28 -10.52 -21.70
CA LEU A 69 0.36 -9.93 -22.88
C LEU A 69 0.84 -10.99 -23.87
N LYS A 70 1.41 -12.10 -23.39
CA LYS A 70 1.76 -13.27 -24.23
C LYS A 70 0.53 -13.83 -24.94
N SER A 71 -0.58 -14.00 -24.22
CA SER A 71 -1.83 -14.54 -24.79
C SER A 71 -2.46 -13.64 -25.85
N GLU A 72 -2.27 -12.33 -25.72
CA GLU A 72 -2.74 -11.31 -26.66
C GLU A 72 -1.76 -11.07 -27.83
N GLY A 73 -0.59 -11.73 -27.83
CA GLY A 73 0.44 -11.57 -28.85
C GLY A 73 1.20 -10.24 -28.77
N LYS A 74 1.09 -9.49 -27.67
CA LYS A 74 1.72 -8.19 -27.42
C LYS A 74 3.16 -8.35 -26.91
N TYR A 75 3.97 -9.09 -27.65
CA TYR A 75 5.36 -9.36 -27.29
C TYR A 75 6.26 -8.12 -27.39
N ASP A 76 5.81 -7.09 -28.09
CA ASP A 76 6.45 -5.79 -28.18
C ASP A 76 6.50 -5.04 -26.85
N CYS A 77 5.60 -5.36 -25.91
CA CYS A 77 5.58 -4.82 -24.55
C CYS A 77 6.51 -5.55 -23.57
N LEU A 78 7.12 -6.68 -23.98
CA LEU A 78 7.85 -7.58 -23.09
C LEU A 78 9.37 -7.53 -23.30
N GLU A 79 10.13 -7.66 -22.22
CA GLU A 79 11.58 -7.86 -22.25
C GLU A 79 11.88 -9.36 -22.26
N GLY A 80 12.50 -9.80 -23.36
CA GLY A 80 12.90 -11.18 -23.58
C GLY A 80 14.40 -11.37 -23.40
N ASP A 81 14.81 -12.58 -23.01
CA ASP A 81 16.20 -13.02 -23.09
C ASP A 81 16.56 -13.50 -24.51
N GLU A 82 17.83 -13.86 -24.73
CA GLU A 82 18.33 -14.38 -26.01
C GLU A 82 17.69 -15.72 -26.42
N ASP A 83 17.10 -16.43 -25.46
CA ASP A 83 16.43 -17.72 -25.65
C ASP A 83 14.93 -17.58 -25.97
N GLY A 84 14.40 -16.34 -26.00
CA GLY A 84 13.01 -16.04 -26.31
C GLY A 84 12.06 -16.14 -25.11
N ASN A 85 12.58 -16.19 -23.88
CA ASN A 85 11.76 -16.14 -22.67
C ASN A 85 11.54 -14.69 -22.24
N PHE A 86 10.27 -14.32 -22.06
CA PHE A 86 9.89 -13.02 -21.52
C PHE A 86 9.85 -13.09 -19.99
N HIS A 87 10.68 -12.28 -19.35
CA HIS A 87 10.87 -12.24 -17.90
C HIS A 87 10.46 -10.92 -17.26
N ASP A 88 10.28 -9.86 -18.07
CA ASP A 88 9.86 -8.56 -17.58
C ASP A 88 8.97 -7.82 -18.60
N ILE A 89 8.33 -6.76 -18.15
CA ILE A 89 7.60 -5.79 -18.97
C ILE A 89 8.57 -4.65 -19.26
N LYS A 90 8.62 -4.18 -20.52
CA LYS A 90 9.47 -3.05 -20.86
C LYS A 90 9.07 -1.82 -20.07
N SER A 91 10.06 -1.11 -19.54
CA SER A 91 9.85 0.12 -18.76
C SER A 91 9.00 1.19 -19.45
N ASP A 92 9.06 1.29 -20.78
CA ASP A 92 8.26 2.23 -21.58
C ASP A 92 6.81 1.78 -21.81
N ALA A 93 6.53 0.48 -21.67
CA ALA A 93 5.19 -0.08 -21.73
C ALA A 93 4.54 -0.22 -20.34
N GLU A 94 5.32 -0.46 -19.29
CA GLU A 94 4.83 -0.76 -17.93
C GLU A 94 3.88 0.30 -17.40
N GLY A 95 4.19 1.58 -17.66
CA GLY A 95 3.36 2.70 -17.22
C GLY A 95 2.01 2.82 -17.93
N ASP A 96 1.77 2.09 -19.03
CA ASP A 96 0.52 2.17 -19.80
C ASP A 96 -0.40 0.94 -19.52
N LEU A 97 0.06 0.00 -18.68
CA LEU A 97 -0.65 -1.24 -18.40
C LEU A 97 -1.48 -1.13 -17.11
N ASP A 98 -2.75 -1.56 -17.22
CA ASP A 98 -3.68 -1.61 -16.08
C ASP A 98 -3.48 -2.87 -15.24
N TYR A 99 -2.44 -2.88 -14.41
CA TYR A 99 -2.23 -3.89 -13.37
C TYR A 99 -1.69 -3.29 -12.05
N PRO A 100 -1.93 -3.94 -10.89
CA PRO A 100 -1.47 -3.44 -9.60
C PRO A 100 0.07 -3.40 -9.48
N THR A 101 0.61 -2.26 -9.06
CA THR A 101 2.02 -2.04 -8.74
C THR A 101 2.19 -1.22 -7.47
N ALA A 102 3.39 -1.24 -6.88
CA ALA A 102 3.71 -0.39 -5.73
C ALA A 102 3.61 1.12 -6.02
N GLU A 103 3.61 1.55 -7.29
CA GLU A 103 3.45 2.95 -7.68
C GLU A 103 1.97 3.38 -7.75
N ASN A 104 1.05 2.45 -8.01
CA ASN A 104 -0.38 2.75 -8.24
C ASN A 104 -1.33 2.17 -7.17
N THR A 105 -0.86 1.25 -6.31
CA THR A 105 -1.64 0.58 -5.27
C THR A 105 -1.03 0.88 -3.90
N ARG A 106 -1.84 1.37 -2.96
CA ARG A 106 -1.37 1.62 -1.59
C ARG A 106 -1.20 0.30 -0.86
N GLU A 107 -0.27 0.24 0.09
CA GLU A 107 -0.02 -0.96 0.89
C GLU A 107 -1.27 -1.46 1.62
N VAL A 108 -2.11 -0.55 2.10
CA VAL A 108 -3.37 -0.90 2.79
C VAL A 108 -4.35 -1.62 1.86
N ASP A 109 -4.46 -1.16 0.61
CA ASP A 109 -5.32 -1.76 -0.40
C ASP A 109 -4.73 -3.11 -0.88
N ALA A 110 -3.40 -3.18 -1.06
CA ALA A 110 -2.70 -4.42 -1.40
C ALA A 110 -2.89 -5.48 -0.30
N LEU A 111 -2.72 -5.10 0.97
CA LEU A 111 -2.94 -5.99 2.12
C LEU A 111 -4.38 -6.50 2.17
N GLU A 112 -5.37 -5.66 1.85
CA GLU A 112 -6.78 -6.08 1.80
C GLU A 112 -7.06 -7.16 0.74
N MET A 113 -6.29 -7.18 -0.35
CA MET A 113 -6.42 -8.22 -1.38
C MET A 113 -5.88 -9.58 -0.94
N ILE A 114 -4.90 -9.60 -0.03
CA ILE A 114 -4.08 -10.79 0.27
C ILE A 114 -4.08 -11.21 1.74
N VAL A 115 -4.66 -10.43 2.65
CA VAL A 115 -4.73 -10.80 4.07
C VAL A 115 -5.41 -12.17 4.23
N GLY A 116 -4.87 -12.99 5.14
CA GLY A 116 -5.37 -14.35 5.39
C GLY A 116 -4.94 -15.40 4.36
N THR A 117 -4.10 -15.06 3.37
CA THR A 117 -3.56 -16.04 2.41
C THR A 117 -2.31 -16.77 2.93
N TRP A 118 -1.60 -16.19 3.90
CA TRP A 118 -0.40 -16.76 4.49
C TRP A 118 -0.70 -17.35 5.88
N SER A 119 0.06 -18.38 6.27
CA SER A 119 -0.10 -19.10 7.53
C SER A 119 1.25 -19.52 8.12
N ASN A 120 1.29 -19.80 9.42
CA ASN A 120 2.47 -20.24 10.19
C ASN A 120 3.53 -19.14 10.34
N ILE A 121 3.11 -17.89 10.59
CA ILE A 121 4.00 -16.73 10.62
C ILE A 121 4.92 -16.72 11.85
N PHE A 122 4.45 -17.23 12.99
CA PHE A 122 5.24 -17.25 14.22
C PHE A 122 6.08 -18.53 14.37
N GLY A 123 5.77 -19.58 13.60
CA GLY A 123 6.52 -20.84 13.56
C GLY A 123 6.49 -21.69 14.84
N ASP A 124 5.80 -21.23 15.89
CA ASP A 124 5.61 -21.88 17.18
C ASP A 124 4.11 -22.20 17.42
N GLU A 125 3.75 -22.71 18.61
CA GLU A 125 2.34 -22.90 19.01
C GLU A 125 1.59 -21.57 19.25
N THR A 126 2.18 -20.41 18.91
CA THR A 126 1.52 -19.12 19.04
C THR A 126 0.36 -19.04 18.06
N PRO A 127 -0.83 -18.56 18.49
CA PRO A 127 -1.94 -18.35 17.59
C PRO A 127 -1.59 -17.40 16.45
N GLU A 128 -1.94 -17.78 15.23
CA GLU A 128 -1.81 -16.93 14.05
C GLU A 128 -2.44 -15.56 14.27
N PRO A 129 -1.92 -14.51 13.59
CA PRO A 129 -2.57 -13.21 13.61
C PRO A 129 -3.94 -13.29 12.96
N LEU A 130 -4.92 -12.65 13.60
CA LEU A 130 -6.22 -12.39 12.97
C LEU A 130 -6.06 -11.28 11.93
N ASP A 131 -6.93 -11.26 10.92
CA ASP A 131 -6.87 -10.28 9.81
C ASP A 131 -6.72 -8.85 10.31
N HIS A 132 -7.52 -8.45 11.31
CA HIS A 132 -7.44 -7.11 11.89
C HIS A 132 -6.09 -6.79 12.56
N GLU A 133 -5.38 -7.78 13.07
CA GLU A 133 -4.10 -7.57 13.71
C GLU A 133 -3.02 -7.18 12.69
N TYR A 134 -3.08 -7.68 11.44
CA TYR A 134 -2.15 -7.25 10.38
C TYR A 134 -2.30 -5.76 10.08
N PHE A 135 -3.53 -5.27 9.94
CA PHE A 135 -3.77 -3.85 9.68
C PHE A 135 -3.38 -2.97 10.88
N ALA A 136 -3.58 -3.45 12.11
CA ALA A 136 -3.09 -2.75 13.30
C ALA A 136 -1.55 -2.69 13.34
N ALA A 137 -0.87 -3.77 12.93
CA ALA A 137 0.59 -3.81 12.85
C ALA A 137 1.13 -2.88 11.75
N LEU A 138 0.49 -2.85 10.58
CA LEU A 138 0.77 -1.89 9.50
C LEU A 138 0.58 -0.45 9.98
N ALA A 139 -0.49 -0.15 10.72
CA ALA A 139 -0.68 1.19 11.29
C ALA A 139 0.49 1.59 12.20
N LEU A 140 0.96 0.68 13.06
CA LEU A 140 2.11 0.94 13.93
C LEU A 140 3.43 1.09 13.16
N SER A 141 3.64 0.35 12.07
CA SER A 141 4.85 0.49 11.24
C SER A 141 4.90 1.87 10.59
N LYS A 142 3.79 2.37 10.06
CA LYS A 142 3.69 3.74 9.51
C LYS A 142 3.98 4.81 10.55
N ILE A 143 3.53 4.64 11.80
CA ILE A 143 3.92 5.53 12.91
C ILE A 143 5.42 5.48 13.17
N GLY A 144 6.02 4.29 13.18
CA GLY A 144 7.46 4.11 13.33
C GLY A 144 8.25 4.82 12.24
N GLU A 145 7.82 4.70 10.98
CA GLU A 145 8.40 5.42 9.86
C GLU A 145 8.29 6.95 9.98
N ILE A 146 7.15 7.46 10.46
CA ILE A 146 6.95 8.88 10.75
C ILE A 146 7.95 9.36 11.78
N ILE A 147 8.04 8.66 12.93
CA ILE A 147 8.98 9.00 14.01
C ILE A 147 10.41 9.00 13.48
N ASN A 148 10.82 7.95 12.78
CA ASN A 148 12.15 7.85 12.20
C ASN A 148 12.44 9.00 11.22
N SER A 149 11.47 9.41 10.40
CA SER A 149 11.65 10.47 9.41
C SER A 149 11.74 11.88 10.01
N LEU A 150 10.97 12.17 11.06
CA LEU A 150 10.84 13.50 11.64
C LEU A 150 11.77 13.74 12.84
N GLU A 151 12.11 12.69 13.59
CA GLU A 151 12.92 12.80 14.81
C GLU A 151 14.38 12.38 14.58
N TYR A 152 14.67 11.61 13.53
CA TYR A 152 15.99 11.01 13.31
C TYR A 152 16.50 11.22 11.89
N THR A 153 17.81 11.08 11.73
CA THR A 153 18.51 10.98 10.46
C THR A 153 19.22 9.62 10.44
N TYR A 154 19.15 8.91 9.32
CA TYR A 154 19.85 7.64 9.18
C TYR A 154 21.24 7.86 8.59
N ASP A 155 22.29 7.50 9.32
CA ASP A 155 23.65 7.49 8.80
C ASP A 155 23.93 6.17 8.08
N TYR A 156 24.06 6.24 6.76
CA TYR A 156 24.33 5.08 5.92
C TYR A 156 25.71 4.46 6.14
N LYS A 157 26.68 5.20 6.70
CA LYS A 157 28.02 4.68 6.99
C LYS A 157 28.01 3.80 8.23
N THR A 158 27.41 4.30 9.31
CA THR A 158 27.31 3.56 10.58
C THR A 158 26.09 2.64 10.65
N ARG A 159 25.12 2.81 9.75
CA ARG A 159 23.82 2.11 9.71
C ARG A 159 23.03 2.32 11.00
N GLN A 160 23.07 3.54 11.54
CA GLN A 160 22.40 3.92 12.78
C GLN A 160 21.58 5.19 12.62
N PHE A 161 20.56 5.30 13.48
CA PHE A 161 19.76 6.51 13.58
C PHE A 161 20.39 7.49 14.57
N GLU A 162 20.58 8.72 14.13
CA GLU A 162 21.01 9.84 14.96
C GLU A 162 19.83 10.77 15.20
N LYS A 163 19.60 11.15 16.45
CA LYS A 163 18.50 12.04 16.82
C LYS A 163 18.77 13.44 16.26
N ARG A 164 17.79 14.01 15.56
CA ARG A 164 17.88 15.37 14.99
C ARG A 164 17.94 16.41 16.11
N ASP A 165 18.67 17.49 15.86
CA ASP A 165 18.61 18.69 16.70
C ASP A 165 17.18 19.28 16.61
N PRO A 166 16.45 19.43 17.73
CA PRO A 166 15.12 20.04 17.74
C PRO A 166 15.07 21.46 17.17
N LYS A 167 16.21 22.17 17.12
CA LYS A 167 16.31 23.53 16.56
C LYS A 167 16.42 23.54 15.04
N GLN A 168 16.78 22.42 14.43
CA GLN A 168 16.90 22.30 12.99
C GLN A 168 15.52 22.00 12.39
N SER A 169 15.08 22.85 11.45
CA SER A 169 13.83 22.62 10.74
C SER A 169 13.93 21.37 9.88
N VAL A 170 12.92 20.51 9.97
CA VAL A 170 12.73 19.39 9.04
C VAL A 170 12.22 19.94 7.71
N GLU A 171 12.72 19.39 6.60
CA GLU A 171 12.33 19.82 5.26
C GLU A 171 10.83 19.59 5.02
N SER A 172 10.20 20.52 4.29
CA SER A 172 8.77 20.44 3.95
C SER A 172 8.41 19.11 3.27
N TYR A 173 9.31 18.59 2.43
CA TYR A 173 9.16 17.29 1.79
C TYR A 173 9.01 16.14 2.78
N THR A 174 9.83 16.11 3.83
CA THR A 174 9.77 15.07 4.87
C THR A 174 8.47 15.16 5.66
N TYR A 175 8.00 16.38 5.97
CA TYR A 175 6.70 16.57 6.61
C TYR A 175 5.55 16.06 5.76
N ARG A 176 5.57 16.33 4.44
CA ARG A 176 4.53 15.81 3.54
C ARG A 176 4.50 14.29 3.53
N ARG A 177 5.67 13.65 3.40
CA ARG A 177 5.77 12.18 3.44
C ARG A 177 5.28 11.61 4.77
N ALA A 178 5.57 12.29 5.87
CA ALA A 178 5.08 11.88 7.17
C ALA A 178 3.56 12.07 7.33
N ALA A 179 2.99 13.11 6.70
CA ALA A 179 1.54 13.31 6.66
C ALA A 179 0.82 12.24 5.82
N GLU A 180 1.36 11.87 4.65
CA GLU A 180 0.86 10.75 3.83
C GLU A 180 0.80 9.45 4.66
N LYS A 181 1.88 9.12 5.36
CA LYS A 181 1.94 7.95 6.25
C LYS A 181 0.98 8.05 7.43
N ALA A 182 0.71 9.26 7.94
CA ALA A 182 -0.25 9.44 9.02
C ALA A 182 -1.68 9.13 8.56
N ILE A 183 -2.01 9.46 7.31
CA ILE A 183 -3.28 9.11 6.67
C ILE A 183 -3.35 7.59 6.48
N GLU A 184 -2.32 6.97 5.91
CA GLU A 184 -2.25 5.51 5.74
C GLU A 184 -2.38 4.77 7.08
N ALA A 185 -1.70 5.25 8.13
CA ALA A 185 -1.81 4.68 9.48
C ALA A 185 -3.24 4.80 10.04
N MET A 186 -3.91 5.93 9.79
CA MET A 186 -5.29 6.15 10.20
C MET A 186 -6.26 5.23 9.46
N GLU A 187 -6.09 5.07 8.15
CA GLU A 187 -6.91 4.15 7.34
C GLU A 187 -6.70 2.70 7.77
N ALA A 188 -5.45 2.27 7.93
CA ALA A 188 -5.11 0.93 8.38
C ALA A 188 -5.76 0.61 9.74
N VAL A 189 -5.69 1.53 10.72
CA VAL A 189 -6.33 1.28 12.02
C VAL A 189 -7.86 1.28 11.95
N VAL A 190 -8.48 2.07 11.06
CA VAL A 190 -9.94 2.04 10.84
C VAL A 190 -10.37 0.72 10.21
N ILE A 191 -9.64 0.23 9.20
CA ILE A 191 -9.89 -1.08 8.59
C ILE A 191 -9.75 -2.19 9.63
N ALA A 192 -8.72 -2.12 10.47
CA ALA A 192 -8.50 -3.06 11.56
C ALA A 192 -9.68 -3.10 12.55
N GLU A 193 -10.17 -1.94 12.99
CA GLU A 193 -11.34 -1.86 13.88
C GLU A 193 -12.60 -2.44 13.23
N ASN A 194 -12.85 -2.10 11.97
CA ASN A 194 -13.99 -2.61 11.22
C ASN A 194 -13.94 -4.14 11.06
N LYS A 195 -12.76 -4.70 10.78
CA LYS A 195 -12.57 -6.16 10.67
C LYS A 195 -12.80 -6.84 12.02
N ARG A 196 -12.23 -6.31 13.13
CA ARG A 196 -12.48 -6.86 14.48
C ARG A 196 -13.96 -6.84 14.86
N GLU A 197 -14.66 -5.76 14.53
CA GLU A 197 -16.11 -5.67 14.79
C GLU A 197 -16.91 -6.62 13.92
N THR A 198 -16.54 -6.76 12.65
CA THR A 198 -17.14 -7.75 11.73
C THR A 198 -16.95 -9.16 12.24
N ASP A 199 -15.74 -9.54 12.67
CA ASP A 199 -15.44 -10.86 13.25
C ASP A 199 -16.29 -11.15 14.50
N ARG A 200 -16.47 -10.13 15.36
CA ARG A 200 -17.31 -10.23 16.57
C ARG A 200 -18.77 -10.42 16.23
N LEU A 201 -19.30 -9.64 15.28
CA LEU A 201 -20.67 -9.75 14.82
C LEU A 201 -20.91 -11.12 14.17
N GLU A 202 -20.01 -11.56 13.30
CA GLU A 202 -20.09 -12.86 12.65
C GLU A 202 -20.10 -14.00 13.69
N SER A 203 -19.21 -13.94 14.68
CA SER A 203 -19.16 -14.92 15.77
C SER A 203 -20.45 -14.94 16.59
N ARG A 204 -21.03 -13.77 16.87
CA ARG A 204 -22.31 -13.66 17.58
C ARG A 204 -23.46 -14.23 16.76
N TYR A 205 -23.54 -13.91 15.47
CA TYR A 205 -24.59 -14.42 14.60
C TYR A 205 -24.46 -15.92 14.37
N LYS A 206 -23.25 -16.45 14.20
CA LYS A 206 -23.00 -17.89 14.14
C LYS A 206 -23.53 -18.60 15.38
N ARG A 207 -23.24 -18.08 16.57
CA ARG A 207 -23.75 -18.64 17.83
C ARG A 207 -25.28 -18.66 17.90
N LEU A 208 -25.94 -17.53 17.57
CA LEU A 208 -27.40 -17.45 17.54
C LEU A 208 -28.01 -18.41 16.52
N LEU A 209 -27.34 -18.57 15.37
CA LEU A 209 -27.74 -19.49 14.33
C LEU A 209 -27.63 -20.94 14.79
N ASP A 210 -26.55 -21.30 15.49
CA ASP A 210 -26.34 -22.64 16.03
C ASP A 210 -27.38 -22.98 17.11
N GLU A 211 -27.69 -22.03 18.00
CA GLU A 211 -28.77 -22.14 18.98
C GLU A 211 -30.14 -22.33 18.29
N ALA A 212 -30.44 -21.58 17.23
CA ALA A 212 -31.67 -21.74 16.45
C ALA A 212 -31.74 -23.07 15.70
N LYS A 213 -30.59 -23.57 15.21
CA LYS A 213 -30.48 -24.85 14.51
C LYS A 213 -30.68 -26.03 15.46
N GLU A 214 -30.45 -25.88 16.75
CA GLU A 214 -30.49 -26.98 17.73
C GLU A 214 -31.84 -27.75 17.70
N HIS A 215 -32.93 -27.09 17.32
CA HIS A 215 -34.26 -27.69 17.13
C HIS A 215 -34.72 -27.83 15.67
N ALA A 216 -33.89 -27.43 14.70
CA ALA A 216 -34.19 -27.52 13.27
C ALA A 216 -33.96 -28.93 12.71
N SER A 217 -34.77 -29.32 11.71
CA SER A 217 -34.55 -30.56 10.94
C SER A 217 -33.21 -30.54 10.21
N VAL A 218 -32.62 -31.72 9.97
CA VAL A 218 -31.33 -31.87 9.28
C VAL A 218 -31.33 -31.21 7.89
N ALA A 219 -32.44 -31.33 7.14
CA ALA A 219 -32.60 -30.69 5.83
C ALA A 219 -32.61 -29.15 5.92
N LEU A 220 -33.26 -28.59 6.94
CA LEU A 220 -33.28 -27.14 7.17
C LEU A 220 -31.91 -26.61 7.59
N ARG A 221 -31.17 -27.35 8.44
CA ARG A 221 -29.80 -26.99 8.84
C ARG A 221 -28.88 -26.89 7.63
N LYS A 222 -28.89 -27.92 6.76
CA LYS A 222 -28.08 -27.95 5.55
C LYS A 222 -28.40 -26.78 4.61
N HIS A 223 -29.68 -26.49 4.40
CA HIS A 223 -30.07 -25.36 3.54
C HIS A 223 -29.63 -24.00 4.10
N ILE A 224 -29.70 -23.83 5.43
CA ILE A 224 -29.21 -22.63 6.11
C ILE A 224 -27.70 -22.51 5.97
N ASP A 225 -26.93 -23.59 6.15
CA ASP A 225 -25.47 -23.56 5.98
C ASP A 225 -25.06 -23.15 4.57
N GLU A 226 -25.72 -23.70 3.56
CA GLU A 226 -25.47 -23.36 2.15
C GLU A 226 -25.76 -21.88 1.85
N GLN A 227 -26.87 -21.33 2.36
CA GLN A 227 -27.18 -19.90 2.17
C GLN A 227 -26.20 -18.98 2.90
N VAL A 228 -25.78 -19.35 4.11
CA VAL A 228 -24.82 -18.57 4.89
C VAL A 228 -23.45 -18.56 4.21
N GLN A 229 -22.97 -19.72 3.73
CA GLN A 229 -21.70 -19.77 3.00
C GLN A 229 -21.75 -18.96 1.71
N ALA A 230 -22.84 -19.04 0.94
CA ALA A 230 -23.02 -18.23 -0.26
C ALA A 230 -23.00 -16.71 0.04
N ALA A 231 -23.64 -16.28 1.13
CA ALA A 231 -23.64 -14.88 1.55
C ALA A 231 -22.27 -14.39 2.03
N ILE A 232 -21.52 -15.22 2.76
CA ILE A 232 -20.14 -14.91 3.20
C ILE A 232 -19.23 -14.73 1.97
N GLU A 233 -19.33 -15.64 1.01
CA GLU A 233 -18.50 -15.60 -0.20
C GLU A 233 -18.82 -14.38 -1.07
N ASP A 234 -20.10 -14.06 -1.26
CA ASP A 234 -20.54 -12.84 -1.97
C ASP A 234 -20.02 -11.56 -1.28
N PHE A 235 -20.08 -11.50 0.06
CA PHE A 235 -19.55 -10.36 0.82
C PHE A 235 -18.03 -10.21 0.67
N LYS A 236 -17.27 -11.30 0.78
CA LYS A 236 -15.81 -11.30 0.57
C LYS A 236 -15.45 -10.86 -0.84
N ASN A 237 -16.19 -11.31 -1.85
CA ASN A 237 -15.98 -10.92 -3.23
C ASN A 237 -16.24 -9.43 -3.46
N ARG A 238 -17.29 -8.86 -2.84
CA ARG A 238 -17.54 -7.41 -2.90
C ARG A 238 -16.43 -6.58 -2.27
N GLN A 239 -15.90 -6.98 -1.11
CA GLN A 239 -14.77 -6.27 -0.51
C GLN A 239 -13.53 -6.31 -1.41
N LYS A 240 -13.20 -7.47 -1.99
CA LYS A 240 -12.11 -7.59 -2.96
C LYS A 240 -12.35 -6.75 -4.21
N GLU A 241 -13.59 -6.67 -4.68
CA GLU A 241 -13.96 -5.87 -5.86
C GLU A 241 -13.88 -4.37 -5.57
N GLU A 242 -14.28 -3.92 -4.38
CA GLU A 242 -14.09 -2.54 -3.91
C GLU A 242 -12.60 -2.17 -3.83
N ALA A 243 -11.77 -3.03 -3.23
CA ALA A 243 -10.31 -2.82 -3.19
C ALA A 243 -9.69 -2.77 -4.60
N ARG A 244 -10.10 -3.67 -5.50
CA ARG A 244 -9.71 -3.63 -6.93
C ARG A 244 -10.17 -2.35 -7.62
N ASN A 245 -11.40 -1.90 -7.36
CA ASN A 245 -11.94 -0.70 -7.97
C ASN A 245 -11.21 0.55 -7.46
N ASN A 246 -10.87 0.61 -6.17
CA ASN A 246 -10.05 1.68 -5.60
C ASN A 246 -8.66 1.72 -6.24
N GLY A 247 -8.01 0.57 -6.42
CA GLY A 247 -6.75 0.45 -7.17
C GLY A 247 -6.88 0.94 -8.62
N ARG A 248 -7.94 0.53 -9.32
CA ARG A 248 -8.24 0.98 -10.70
C ARG A 248 -8.49 2.48 -10.80
N LEU A 249 -9.23 3.06 -9.87
CA LEU A 249 -9.46 4.51 -9.83
C LEU A 249 -8.15 5.26 -9.59
N ALA A 250 -7.31 4.78 -8.67
CA ALA A 250 -5.99 5.35 -8.42
C ALA A 250 -5.06 5.29 -9.65
N HIS A 251 -5.13 4.20 -10.42
CA HIS A 251 -4.42 4.02 -11.69
C HIS A 251 -4.97 4.92 -12.80
N LYS A 252 -6.29 4.99 -12.96
CA LYS A 252 -6.93 5.85 -13.96
C LYS A 252 -6.60 7.33 -13.73
N ASP A 253 -6.60 7.77 -12.48
CA ASP A 253 -6.19 9.13 -12.12
C ASP A 253 -4.70 9.35 -12.43
N LEU A 254 -3.85 8.36 -12.14
CA LEU A 254 -2.42 8.41 -12.47
C LEU A 254 -2.20 8.61 -13.98
N GLU A 255 -2.81 7.77 -14.80
CA GLU A 255 -2.68 7.81 -16.25
C GLU A 255 -3.28 9.07 -16.86
N SER A 256 -4.40 9.55 -16.32
CA SER A 256 -4.99 10.83 -16.75
C SER A 256 -4.03 12.00 -16.48
N HIS A 257 -3.42 12.08 -15.30
CA HIS A 257 -2.49 13.16 -14.97
C HIS A 257 -1.18 13.06 -15.76
N LYS A 258 -0.66 11.84 -15.94
CA LYS A 258 0.51 11.56 -16.79
C LYS A 258 0.26 12.00 -18.22
N SER A 259 -0.87 11.61 -18.80
CA SER A 259 -1.27 11.99 -20.16
C SER A 259 -1.37 13.51 -20.34
N LEU A 260 -2.01 14.22 -19.39
CA LEU A 260 -2.09 15.69 -19.42
C LEU A 260 -0.71 16.35 -19.47
N VAL A 261 0.23 15.89 -18.64
CA VAL A 261 1.60 16.43 -18.64
C VAL A 261 2.30 16.16 -19.96
N LEU A 262 2.23 14.92 -20.46
CA LEU A 262 2.94 14.52 -21.66
C LEU A 262 2.38 15.22 -22.91
N GLU A 263 1.05 15.34 -23.03
CA GLU A 263 0.39 16.05 -24.13
C GLU A 263 0.76 17.54 -24.17
N ASP A 264 0.85 18.19 -23.00
CA ASP A 264 1.23 19.60 -22.95
C ASP A 264 2.72 19.79 -23.22
N TRP A 265 3.58 18.96 -22.62
CA TRP A 265 5.02 19.01 -22.81
C TRP A 265 5.42 18.79 -24.27
N GLU A 266 4.69 17.93 -24.98
CA GLU A 266 4.92 17.67 -26.41
C GLU A 266 4.70 18.87 -27.33
N LYS A 267 3.91 19.85 -26.92
CA LYS A 267 3.66 21.05 -27.73
C LYS A 267 4.92 21.90 -27.87
N ASP A 268 5.73 21.95 -26.82
CA ASP A 268 7.05 22.58 -26.83
C ASP A 268 8.04 21.88 -25.90
N PRO A 269 8.66 20.76 -26.35
CA PRO A 269 9.63 20.01 -25.56
C PRO A 269 10.88 20.82 -25.16
N SER A 270 11.11 21.96 -25.82
CA SER A 270 12.27 22.82 -25.62
C SER A 270 12.04 23.96 -24.62
N ALA A 271 10.79 24.17 -24.21
CA ALA A 271 10.39 25.21 -23.25
C ALA A 271 11.15 25.10 -21.92
N HIS A 272 11.51 23.88 -21.53
CA HIS A 272 12.25 23.60 -20.31
C HIS A 272 13.61 22.98 -20.64
N ARG A 273 14.65 23.45 -19.95
CA ARG A 273 16.04 23.05 -20.21
C ARG A 273 16.34 21.58 -19.92
N SER A 274 15.54 20.90 -19.12
CA SER A 274 15.69 19.49 -18.75
C SER A 274 14.36 18.90 -18.25
N ALA A 275 14.27 17.57 -18.19
CA ALA A 275 13.09 16.89 -17.64
C ALA A 275 12.82 17.25 -16.17
N ASP A 276 13.86 17.46 -15.34
CA ASP A 276 13.65 17.85 -13.94
C ASP A 276 13.10 19.27 -13.81
N ARG A 277 13.50 20.18 -14.71
CA ARG A 277 12.95 21.54 -14.79
C ARG A 277 11.50 21.52 -15.25
N ALA A 278 11.20 20.71 -16.27
CA ALA A 278 9.83 20.52 -16.76
C ALA A 278 8.95 19.92 -15.65
N ALA A 279 9.45 18.91 -14.95
CA ALA A 279 8.72 18.26 -13.87
C ALA A 279 8.40 19.19 -12.71
N GLY A 280 9.32 20.09 -12.33
CA GLY A 280 9.03 21.13 -11.34
C GLY A 280 7.84 22.00 -11.74
N PHE A 281 7.81 22.44 -13.00
CA PHE A 281 6.67 23.19 -13.55
C PHE A 281 5.38 22.36 -13.59
N TYR A 282 5.44 21.13 -14.10
CA TYR A 282 4.25 20.31 -14.30
C TYR A 282 3.62 19.81 -13.01
N VAL A 283 4.40 19.66 -11.94
CA VAL A 283 3.85 19.38 -10.59
C VAL A 283 2.97 20.54 -10.12
N ASP A 284 3.42 21.78 -10.27
CA ASP A 284 2.64 22.95 -9.87
C ASP A 284 1.46 23.16 -10.84
N TRP A 285 1.67 22.98 -12.13
CA TRP A 285 0.64 23.10 -13.17
C TRP A 285 -0.53 22.13 -12.98
N LEU A 286 -0.26 20.87 -12.64
CA LEU A 286 -1.32 19.90 -12.34
C LEU A 286 -2.19 20.37 -11.16
N LYS A 287 -1.58 20.94 -10.12
CA LYS A 287 -2.32 21.44 -8.95
C LYS A 287 -3.08 22.72 -9.24
N GLU A 288 -2.40 23.72 -9.82
CA GLU A 288 -2.93 25.07 -9.97
C GLU A 288 -3.89 25.21 -11.15
N VAL A 289 -3.62 24.51 -12.26
CA VAL A 289 -4.41 24.64 -13.49
C VAL A 289 -5.45 23.53 -13.60
N HIS A 290 -5.08 22.29 -13.25
CA HIS A 290 -5.97 21.13 -13.36
C HIS A 290 -6.65 20.74 -12.04
N GLY A 291 -6.39 21.46 -10.95
CA GLY A 291 -7.02 21.24 -9.65
C GLY A 291 -6.69 19.88 -9.03
N VAL A 292 -5.63 19.22 -9.52
CA VAL A 292 -5.23 17.88 -9.09
C VAL A 292 -4.81 17.95 -7.63
N GLN A 293 -5.57 17.28 -6.77
CA GLN A 293 -5.29 17.20 -5.32
C GLN A 293 -4.14 16.23 -5.00
N LYS A 294 -3.75 15.40 -5.98
CA LYS A 294 -2.67 14.42 -5.84
C LYS A 294 -1.31 15.09 -6.00
N ASP A 295 -0.51 15.01 -4.94
CA ASP A 295 0.79 15.68 -4.86
C ASP A 295 1.92 14.87 -5.52
N TYR A 296 2.04 15.00 -6.84
CA TYR A 296 3.11 14.38 -7.61
C TYR A 296 4.50 14.89 -7.21
N GLN A 297 5.46 13.98 -7.25
CA GLN A 297 6.86 14.34 -7.01
C GLN A 297 7.49 14.78 -8.33
N PRO A 298 8.37 15.81 -8.32
CA PRO A 298 9.11 16.19 -9.53
C PRO A 298 9.89 15.02 -10.12
N ARG A 299 10.42 14.10 -9.31
CA ARG A 299 11.09 12.90 -9.83
C ARG A 299 10.15 11.97 -10.62
N THR A 300 8.90 11.86 -10.20
CA THR A 300 7.88 11.01 -10.85
C THR A 300 7.49 11.61 -12.19
N VAL A 301 7.18 12.91 -12.22
CA VAL A 301 6.86 13.60 -13.46
C VAL A 301 8.06 13.67 -14.41
N SER A 302 9.28 13.82 -13.87
CA SER A 302 10.53 13.79 -14.64
C SER A 302 10.77 12.41 -15.24
N LYS A 303 10.45 11.32 -14.52
CA LYS A 303 10.49 9.94 -15.04
C LYS A 303 9.55 9.80 -16.24
N TRP A 304 8.28 10.23 -16.12
CA TRP A 304 7.33 10.21 -17.23
C TRP A 304 7.86 10.94 -18.48
N ILE A 305 8.36 12.17 -18.30
CA ILE A 305 8.88 12.98 -19.42
C ILE A 305 10.11 12.31 -20.06
N ARG A 306 11.02 11.73 -19.26
CA ARG A 306 12.22 11.04 -19.80
C ARG A 306 11.86 9.78 -20.57
N GLU A 307 10.96 8.97 -20.05
CA GLU A 307 10.50 7.74 -20.69
C GLU A 307 9.82 8.07 -22.01
N HIS A 308 8.94 9.07 -21.99
CA HIS A 308 8.24 9.53 -23.18
C HIS A 308 9.16 10.14 -24.24
N ALA A 309 10.12 10.96 -23.82
CA ALA A 309 11.14 11.51 -24.71
C ALA A 309 11.99 10.40 -25.35
N ARG A 310 12.33 9.36 -24.59
CA ARG A 310 13.07 8.19 -25.10
C ARG A 310 12.24 7.43 -26.12
N ALA A 311 10.96 7.18 -25.86
CA ALA A 311 10.06 6.48 -26.76
C ALA A 311 9.87 7.24 -28.10
N LYS A 312 9.80 8.57 -28.07
CA LYS A 312 9.66 9.42 -29.28
C LYS A 312 10.98 9.86 -29.91
N GLY A 313 12.13 9.43 -29.39
CA GLY A 313 13.45 9.79 -29.92
C GLY A 313 13.82 11.27 -29.72
N ILE A 314 13.19 11.96 -28.77
CA ILE A 314 13.42 13.37 -28.44
C ILE A 314 14.64 13.46 -27.51
N ARG A 315 15.67 14.22 -27.91
CA ARG A 315 16.83 14.50 -27.05
C ARG A 315 16.54 15.65 -26.09
N LEU A 316 16.43 15.32 -24.81
CA LEU A 316 16.44 16.28 -23.70
C LEU A 316 17.84 16.90 -23.58
N ARG A 317 17.91 18.22 -23.34
CA ARG A 317 19.17 18.97 -23.22
C ARG A 317 19.82 18.86 -21.84
#